data_AF-A0A8K0KXV1-F1
#
_entry.id   AF-A0A8K0KXV1-F1
#
_cell.length_a   1.000
_cell.length_b   1.000
_cell.length_c   1.000
_cell.angle_alpha   90.00
_cell.angle_beta   90.00
_cell.angle_gamma   90.00
#
_symmetry.space_group_name_H-M   'P 1'
#
loop_
_entity.id
_entity.type
_entity.pdbx_description
1 polymer ?
#
loop_
_entity_poly.entity_id
_entity_poly.type
_entity_poly.pdbx_seq_one_letter_code
_entity_poly.pdbx_strand_id
1 'polypeptide(L)'
;MNEYVLSRSRFFNVTFVCVYAPTEDAEEEKKDTIYGQLENEMDNISRQDVKIVLGNFNAKVGKEEAYRETTGKESLRDVTNDNGQRMIDFAMENGMVVKSTWFQKKHKKGNVVLTRWSYS
;
A
#
# COMPACT_ATOMS: atom_id res chain seq x y z
N MET A 1 -34.07 -7.91 -36.32
CA MET A 1 -32.81 -8.40 -35.73
C MET A 1 -32.64 -7.65 -34.42
N ASN A 2 -32.68 -8.35 -33.29
CA ASN A 2 -32.44 -7.72 -31.99
C ASN A 2 -30.96 -7.97 -31.63
N GLU A 3 -30.18 -6.91 -31.56
CA GLU A 3 -28.83 -6.95 -31.01
C GLU A 3 -28.92 -6.74 -29.50
N TYR A 4 -28.53 -7.75 -28.73
CA TYR A 4 -28.35 -7.61 -27.29
C TYR A 4 -26.87 -7.80 -26.96
N VAL A 5 -26.29 -6.84 -26.24
CA VAL A 5 -24.95 -6.95 -25.67
C VAL A 5 -25.08 -7.55 -24.27
N LEU A 6 -24.56 -8.77 -24.09
CA LEU A 6 -24.46 -9.40 -22.79
C LEU A 6 -23.12 -9.01 -22.13
N SER A 7 -23.17 -8.10 -21.17
CA SER A 7 -22.03 -7.79 -20.29
C SER A 7 -22.05 -8.75 -19.09
N ARG A 8 -21.05 -9.63 -18.97
CA ARG A 8 -20.82 -10.43 -17.76
C ARG A 8 -19.84 -9.69 -16.85
N SER A 9 -20.34 -9.10 -15.77
CA SER A 9 -19.48 -8.52 -14.74
C SER A 9 -18.99 -9.63 -13.79
N ARG A 10 -17.67 -9.76 -13.64
CA ARG A 10 -17.07 -10.64 -12.62
C ARG A 10 -17.08 -9.89 -11.29
N PHE A 11 -17.74 -10.42 -10.28
CA PHE A 11 -17.56 -9.93 -8.92
C PHE A 11 -16.11 -10.17 -8.53
N PHE A 12 -15.40 -9.12 -8.12
CA PHE A 12 -14.07 -9.25 -7.52
C PHE A 12 -14.22 -9.14 -6.00
N ASN A 13 -13.56 -10.06 -5.28
CA ASN A 13 -13.44 -9.96 -3.85
C ASN A 13 -12.48 -8.82 -3.50
N VAL A 14 -12.73 -8.16 -2.38
CA VAL A 14 -11.84 -7.12 -1.84
C VAL A 14 -11.39 -7.56 -0.47
N THR A 15 -10.08 -7.62 -0.25
CA THR A 15 -9.50 -7.95 1.05
C THR A 15 -8.84 -6.72 1.64
N PHE A 16 -9.21 -6.43 2.89
CA PHE A 16 -8.61 -5.36 3.67
C PHE A 16 -7.66 -5.96 4.71
N VAL A 17 -6.42 -5.48 4.73
CA VAL A 17 -5.43 -5.83 5.75
C VAL A 17 -5.09 -4.57 6.53
N CYS A 18 -5.28 -4.61 7.85
CA CYS A 18 -5.02 -3.46 8.73
C CYS A 18 -3.71 -3.66 9.48
N VAL A 19 -2.80 -2.69 9.37
CA VAL A 19 -1.47 -2.75 9.97
C VAL A 19 -1.28 -1.60 10.96
N TYR A 20 -0.67 -1.94 12.09
CA TYR A 20 -0.12 -0.97 13.03
C TYR A 20 1.37 -1.26 13.20
N ALA A 21 2.20 -0.54 12.45
CA ALA A 21 3.65 -0.74 12.51
C ALA A 21 4.22 -0.18 13.83
N PRO A 22 5.37 -0.68 14.29
CA PRO A 22 6.10 -0.08 15.39
C PRO A 22 6.48 1.38 15.11
N THR A 23 6.87 2.13 16.15
CA THR A 23 7.42 3.49 15.98
C THR A 23 8.80 3.44 15.35
N GLU A 24 9.30 4.58 14.88
CA GLU A 24 10.62 4.66 14.25
C GLU A 24 11.75 4.14 15.17
N ASP A 25 11.67 4.47 16.46
CA ASP A 25 12.67 4.11 17.48
C ASP A 25 12.52 2.68 18.02
N ALA A 26 11.60 1.88 17.46
CA ALA A 26 11.46 0.49 17.86
C ALA A 26 12.62 -0.35 17.33
N GLU A 27 12.92 -1.45 18.03
CA GLU A 27 13.94 -2.42 17.62
C GLU A 27 13.68 -2.96 16.20
N GLU A 28 14.74 -3.11 15.42
CA GLU A 28 14.68 -3.58 14.03
C GLU A 28 14.01 -4.96 13.92
N GLU A 29 14.33 -5.87 14.84
CA GLU A 29 13.71 -7.22 14.90
C GLU A 29 12.19 -7.16 15.04
N LYS A 30 11.68 -6.16 15.76
CA LYS A 30 10.23 -5.96 15.93
C LYS A 30 9.60 -5.43 14.64
N LYS A 31 10.29 -4.54 13.91
CA LYS A 31 9.82 -4.07 12.60
C LYS A 31 9.81 -5.24 11.62
N ASP A 32 10.90 -6.00 11.54
CA ASP A 32 11.03 -7.17 10.67
C ASP A 32 9.96 -8.21 10.94
N THR A 33 9.65 -8.49 12.22
CA THR A 33 8.60 -9.42 12.61
C THR A 33 7.23 -8.99 12.08
N ILE A 34 6.88 -7.70 12.18
CA ILE A 34 5.60 -7.18 11.72
C ILE A 34 5.50 -7.23 10.19
N TYR A 35 6.56 -6.87 9.47
CA TYR A 35 6.56 -6.96 8.01
C TYR A 35 6.55 -8.41 7.51
N GLY A 36 7.27 -9.33 8.18
CA GLY A 36 7.21 -10.76 7.86
C GLY A 36 5.82 -11.37 8.08
N GLN A 37 5.12 -10.96 9.14
CA GLN A 37 3.71 -11.35 9.33
C GLN A 37 2.80 -10.77 8.24
N LEU A 38 3.02 -9.51 7.86
CA LEU A 38 2.26 -8.86 6.79
C LEU A 38 2.44 -9.57 5.44
N GLU A 39 3.67 -9.92 5.09
CA GLU A 39 3.96 -10.68 3.85
C GLU A 39 3.25 -12.04 3.85
N ASN A 40 3.35 -12.79 4.95
CA ASN A 40 2.66 -14.08 5.08
C ASN A 40 1.13 -13.95 4.89
N GLU A 41 0.51 -12.92 5.47
CA GLU A 41 -0.91 -12.67 5.27
C GLU A 41 -1.22 -12.30 3.81
N MET A 42 -0.36 -11.49 3.18
CA MET A 42 -0.54 -11.08 1.79
C MET A 42 -0.44 -12.24 0.81
N ASP A 43 0.44 -13.21 1.08
CA ASP A 43 0.60 -14.44 0.30
C ASP A 43 -0.61 -15.38 0.41
N ASN A 44 -1.27 -15.39 1.57
CA ASN A 44 -2.48 -16.19 1.80
C ASN A 44 -3.72 -15.60 1.10
N ILE A 45 -3.70 -14.32 0.71
CA ILE A 45 -4.82 -13.70 0.00
C ILE A 45 -4.78 -14.07 -1.48
N SER A 46 -5.92 -14.54 -1.97
CA SER A 46 -6.16 -14.85 -3.39
C SER A 46 -5.61 -13.75 -4.31
N ARG A 47 -4.87 -14.15 -5.35
CA ARG A 47 -4.33 -13.22 -6.35
C ARG A 47 -5.43 -12.51 -7.15
N GLN A 48 -6.64 -13.06 -7.18
CA GLN A 48 -7.79 -12.49 -7.89
C GLN A 48 -8.49 -11.39 -7.09
N ASP A 49 -8.15 -11.27 -5.80
CA ASP A 49 -8.77 -10.30 -4.90
C ASP A 49 -8.08 -8.95 -5.06
N VAL A 50 -8.85 -7.88 -4.95
CA VAL A 50 -8.30 -6.53 -4.80
C VAL A 50 -7.77 -6.42 -3.37
N LYS A 51 -6.46 -6.17 -3.24
CA LYS A 51 -5.79 -6.07 -1.94
C LYS A 51 -5.63 -4.61 -1.54
N ILE A 52 -6.15 -4.27 -0.37
CA ILE A 52 -6.02 -2.94 0.23
C ILE A 52 -5.37 -3.12 1.60
N VAL A 53 -4.13 -2.66 1.74
CA VAL A 53 -3.46 -2.60 3.03
C VAL A 53 -3.61 -1.18 3.56
N LEU A 54 -4.10 -1.03 4.79
CA LEU A 54 -4.31 0.26 5.40
C LEU A 54 -3.82 0.27 6.85
N GLY A 55 -3.67 1.46 7.40
CA GLY A 55 -3.46 1.64 8.83
C GLY A 55 -2.39 2.68 9.12
N ASN A 56 -1.72 2.49 10.25
CA ASN A 56 -0.66 3.37 10.68
C ASN A 56 0.69 2.66 10.56
N PHE A 57 1.43 3.01 9.52
CA PHE A 57 2.77 2.48 9.28
C PHE A 57 3.87 3.23 10.03
N ASN A 58 3.52 4.31 10.78
CA ASN A 58 4.50 5.24 11.36
C ASN A 58 5.58 5.69 10.35
N ALA A 59 5.21 5.70 9.08
CA ALA A 59 6.08 5.98 7.94
C ALA A 59 6.01 7.46 7.55
N LYS A 60 7.16 8.01 7.21
CA LYS A 60 7.31 9.27 6.48
C LYS A 60 7.84 8.90 5.11
N VAL A 61 7.03 9.12 4.09
CA VAL A 61 7.41 8.92 2.68
C VAL A 61 7.81 10.25 2.12
N GLY A 62 8.99 10.36 1.51
CA GLY A 62 9.50 11.56 0.87
C GLY A 62 8.99 11.75 -0.55
N LYS A 63 9.70 12.56 -1.34
CA LYS A 63 9.44 12.83 -2.76
C LYS A 63 10.57 12.31 -3.66
N GLU A 64 11.29 11.30 -3.21
CA GLU A 64 12.39 10.73 -3.97
C GLU A 64 11.88 10.21 -5.32
N GLU A 65 12.47 10.71 -6.40
CA GLU A 65 12.07 10.35 -7.77
C GLU A 65 12.22 8.84 -8.03
N ALA A 66 13.15 8.18 -7.35
CA ALA A 66 13.37 6.73 -7.44
C ALA A 66 12.13 5.90 -7.06
N TYR A 67 11.26 6.42 -6.19
CA TYR A 67 10.09 5.70 -5.69
C TYR A 67 8.77 6.26 -6.24
N ARG A 68 8.83 7.22 -7.18
CA ARG A 68 7.67 8.01 -7.59
C ARG A 68 6.56 7.18 -8.23
N GLU A 69 6.88 6.06 -8.86
CA GLU A 69 5.89 5.12 -9.41
C GLU A 69 5.10 4.39 -8.32
N THR A 70 5.67 4.25 -7.13
CA THR A 70 5.03 3.63 -5.97
C THR A 70 4.35 4.69 -5.10
N THR A 71 5.03 5.80 -4.83
CA THR A 71 4.61 6.82 -3.87
C THR A 71 3.82 7.97 -4.49
N GLY A 72 4.05 8.33 -5.74
CA GLY A 72 3.46 9.54 -6.33
C GLY A 72 4.15 10.83 -5.83
N LYS A 73 3.70 11.98 -6.36
CA LYS A 73 4.39 13.27 -6.21
C LYS A 73 3.88 14.17 -5.08
N GLU A 74 2.76 13.82 -4.47
CA GLU A 74 2.01 14.69 -3.55
C GLU A 74 2.33 14.38 -2.07
N SER A 75 3.49 13.80 -1.79
CA SER A 75 3.91 13.60 -0.42
C SER A 75 4.09 14.94 0.33
N LEU A 76 3.79 14.92 1.63
CA LEU A 76 3.98 16.07 2.53
C LEU A 76 5.40 16.15 3.10
N ARG A 77 6.25 15.15 2.85
CA ARG A 77 7.64 15.10 3.33
C ARG A 77 8.58 15.11 2.14
N ASP A 78 9.78 15.63 2.35
CA ASP A 78 10.82 15.64 1.32
C ASP A 78 11.68 14.38 1.37
N VAL A 79 11.91 13.84 2.58
CA VAL A 79 12.79 12.68 2.83
C VAL A 79 12.01 11.54 3.48
N THR A 80 12.26 10.33 2.98
CA THR A 80 11.77 9.06 3.48
C THR A 80 12.56 8.64 4.73
N ASN A 81 11.86 8.20 5.77
CA ASN A 81 12.49 7.65 6.99
C ASN A 81 12.57 6.12 6.92
N ASP A 82 13.13 5.45 7.94
CA ASP A 82 13.35 4.00 7.91
C ASP A 82 12.03 3.22 7.76
N ASN A 83 11.02 3.55 8.57
CA ASN A 83 9.70 2.95 8.42
C ASN A 83 9.06 3.23 7.05
N GLY A 84 9.35 4.41 6.47
CA GLY A 84 8.91 4.78 5.13
C GLY A 84 9.58 3.93 4.06
N GLN A 85 10.88 3.67 4.19
CA GLN A 85 11.63 2.84 3.25
C GLN A 85 11.10 1.41 3.26
N ARG A 86 10.99 0.79 4.44
CA ARG A 86 10.43 -0.55 4.62
C ARG A 86 9.03 -0.69 4.01
N MET A 87 8.20 0.34 4.15
CA MET A 87 6.87 0.37 3.56
C MET A 87 6.89 0.50 2.02
N ILE A 88 7.81 1.29 1.47
CA ILE A 88 8.00 1.43 0.02
C ILE A 88 8.50 0.11 -0.56
N ASP A 89 9.48 -0.53 0.07
CA ASP A 89 10.05 -1.81 -0.36
C ASP A 89 8.95 -2.89 -0.38
N PHE A 90 8.20 -3.03 0.72
CA PHE A 90 7.02 -3.89 0.79
C PHE A 90 6.03 -3.62 -0.35
N ALA A 91 5.72 -2.34 -0.61
CA ALA A 91 4.79 -1.97 -1.67
C ALA A 91 5.34 -2.33 -3.06
N MET A 92 6.64 -2.13 -3.31
CA MET A 92 7.29 -2.46 -4.59
C MET A 92 7.32 -3.97 -4.82
N GLU A 93 7.73 -4.75 -3.83
CA GLU A 93 7.77 -6.22 -3.88
C GLU A 93 6.37 -6.80 -4.15
N ASN A 94 5.36 -6.20 -3.54
CA ASN A 94 3.96 -6.60 -3.73
C ASN A 94 3.27 -5.91 -4.91
N GLY A 95 3.95 -5.13 -5.76
CA GLY A 95 3.31 -4.44 -6.89
C GLY A 95 2.14 -3.52 -6.49
N MET A 96 2.23 -2.94 -5.30
CA MET A 96 1.26 -2.00 -4.73
C MET A 96 1.70 -0.55 -4.95
N VAL A 97 0.77 0.37 -4.79
CA VAL A 97 1.06 1.81 -4.76
C VAL A 97 0.56 2.46 -3.48
N VAL A 98 1.33 3.42 -2.96
CA VAL A 98 1.03 4.19 -1.75
C VAL A 98 0.04 5.30 -2.07
N LYS A 99 -1.25 4.98 -2.21
CA LYS A 99 -2.29 5.95 -2.62
C LYS A 99 -2.34 7.23 -1.81
N SER A 100 -1.91 7.18 -0.56
CA SER A 100 -1.93 8.34 0.33
C SER A 100 -1.03 9.50 -0.15
N THR A 101 -0.07 9.26 -1.03
CA THR A 101 0.89 10.26 -1.54
C THR A 101 0.67 10.62 -3.02
N TRP A 102 -0.43 10.14 -3.62
CA TRP A 102 -0.81 10.46 -5.02
C TRP A 102 -1.73 11.67 -5.15
N PHE A 103 -2.35 12.11 -4.05
CA PHE A 103 -3.34 13.18 -4.07
C PHE A 103 -2.90 14.31 -3.15
N GLN A 104 -3.13 15.55 -3.60
CA GLN A 104 -2.87 16.75 -2.81
C GLN A 104 -3.70 16.72 -1.51
N LYS A 105 -3.00 16.76 -0.37
CA LYS A 105 -3.63 16.79 0.95
C LYS A 105 -3.59 18.20 1.53
N LYS A 106 -4.69 18.64 2.13
CA LYS A 106 -4.66 19.70 3.14
C LYS A 106 -3.91 19.16 4.36
N HIS A 107 -2.96 19.91 4.92
CA HIS A 107 -2.06 19.50 6.02
C HIS A 107 -2.80 18.75 7.15
N LYS A 108 -2.85 17.41 7.08
CA LYS A 108 -3.40 16.54 8.12
C LYS A 108 -2.58 15.25 8.16
N LYS A 109 -2.35 14.72 9.36
CA LYS A 109 -1.82 13.36 9.55
C LYS A 109 -2.88 12.40 9.01
N GLY A 110 -2.50 11.55 8.06
CA GLY A 110 -3.42 10.60 7.42
C GLY A 110 -2.93 9.18 7.62
N ASN A 111 -3.88 8.25 7.68
CA ASN A 111 -3.57 6.82 7.55
C ASN A 111 -2.91 6.57 6.20
N VAL A 112 -1.99 5.61 6.15
CA VAL A 112 -1.40 5.18 4.89
C VAL A 112 -2.26 4.08 4.31
N VAL A 113 -2.46 4.16 3.00
CA VAL A 113 -3.21 3.18 2.23
C VAL A 113 -2.33 2.75 1.07
N LEU A 114 -2.09 1.44 0.99
CA LEU A 114 -1.51 0.75 -0.13
C LEU A 114 -2.62 0.04 -0.89
N THR A 115 -2.61 0.13 -2.20
CA THR A 115 -3.59 -0.57 -3.03
C THR A 115 -2.90 -1.27 -4.18
N ARG A 116 -3.37 -2.47 -4.51
CA ARG A 116 -3.01 -3.18 -5.74
C ARG A 116 -4.27 -3.58 -6.48
N TRP A 117 -4.24 -3.42 -7.79
CA TRP A 117 -5.25 -3.94 -8.69
C TRP A 117 -4.69 -5.17 -9.38
N SER A 118 -5.37 -6.30 -9.24
CA SER A 118 -5.06 -7.49 -10.02
C SER A 118 -5.88 -7.45 -11.31
N TYR A 119 -5.22 -7.26 -12.45
CA TYR A 119 -5.83 -7.57 -13.74
C TYR A 119 -5.51 -9.02 -14.07
N SER A 120 -6.55 -9.76 -14.47
CA SER A 120 -6.45 -11.13 -14.97
C SER A 120 -5.74 -11.20 -16.31
#